data_AF-A0A3B8Y9J7-F1
#
_entry.id   AF-A0A3B8Y9J7-F1
#
_cell.length_a   1.000
_cell.length_b   1.000
_cell.length_c   1.000
_cell.angle_alpha   90.00
_cell.angle_beta   90.00
_cell.angle_gamma   90.00
#
_symmetry.space_group_name_H-M   'P 1'
#
loop_
_entity.id
_entity.type
_entity.pdbx_description
1 polymer ?
#
loop_
_entity_poly.entity_id
_entity_poly.type
_entity_poly.pdbx_seq_one_letter_code
_entity_poly.pdbx_strand_id
1 'polypeptide(L)' 'NLLQKYDQKIGSNWTEKIYQSIANSIDKRSQDYIRKHAEIDVQIGSVLFARDRSIIIISHQGKIIINNQ' A
#
# COMPACT_ATOMS: atom_id res chain seq x y z
N ASN A 1 -2.52 16.51 5.98
CA ASN A 1 -2.85 15.89 4.69
C ASN A 1 -4.06 16.59 4.07
N LEU A 2 -3.89 17.26 2.92
CA LEU A 2 -4.98 18.01 2.26
C LEU A 2 -6.11 17.07 1.79
N LEU A 3 -5.75 15.92 1.21
CA LEU A 3 -6.70 14.91 0.74
C LEU A 3 -7.59 14.34 1.86
N GLN A 4 -6.99 13.98 3.00
CA GLN A 4 -7.75 13.48 4.17
C GLN A 4 -8.72 14.53 4.71
N LYS A 5 -8.31 15.81 4.77
CA LYS A 5 -9.20 16.91 5.19
C LYS A 5 -10.36 17.10 4.23
N TYR A 6 -10.12 16.95 2.93
CA TYR A 6 -11.16 17.04 1.92
C TYR A 6 -12.16 15.87 2.02
N ASP A 7 -11.65 14.63 2.14
CA ASP A 7 -12.47 13.45 2.37
C ASP A 7 -13.39 13.60 3.58
N GLN A 8 -12.87 14.08 4.71
CA GLN A 8 -13.65 14.34 5.92
C GLN A 8 -14.78 15.36 5.67
N LYS A 9 -14.51 16.40 4.89
CA LYS A 9 -15.49 17.44 4.58
C LYS A 9 -16.67 16.91 3.74
N ILE A 10 -16.41 15.96 2.84
CA ILE A 10 -17.42 15.45 1.90
C ILE A 10 -17.93 14.05 2.25
N GLY A 11 -17.46 13.45 3.34
CA GLY A 11 -17.84 12.10 3.75
C GLY A 11 -17.36 11.00 2.80
N SER A 12 -16.24 11.20 2.10
CA SER A 12 -15.67 10.22 1.16
C SER A 12 -14.45 9.49 1.70
N ASN A 13 -14.03 8.45 0.99
CA ASN A 13 -12.86 7.63 1.28
C ASN A 13 -11.87 7.55 0.10
N TRP A 14 -11.77 8.63 -0.68
CA TRP A 14 -10.93 8.64 -1.87
C TRP A 14 -9.45 8.55 -1.54
N THR A 15 -9.02 9.19 -0.45
CA THR A 15 -7.65 9.15 0.04
C THR A 15 -7.21 7.72 0.34
N GLU A 16 -8.06 6.96 1.05
CA GLU A 16 -7.80 5.54 1.32
C GLU A 16 -7.69 4.74 0.03
N LYS A 17 -8.65 4.90 -0.89
CA LYS A 17 -8.64 4.20 -2.20
C LYS A 17 -7.40 4.49 -3.02
N ILE A 18 -6.98 5.75 -3.06
CA ILE A 18 -5.77 6.18 -3.80
C ILE A 18 -4.53 5.55 -3.17
N TYR A 19 -4.35 5.66 -1.85
CA TYR A 19 -3.19 5.08 -1.18
C TYR A 19 -3.18 3.55 -1.27
N GLN A 20 -4.34 2.90 -1.20
CA GLN A 20 -4.47 1.46 -1.41
C GLN A 20 -4.05 1.05 -2.82
N SER A 21 -4.49 1.78 -3.85
CA SER A 21 -4.11 1.54 -5.25
C SER A 21 -2.60 1.72 -5.48
N ILE A 22 -2.02 2.76 -4.86
CA ILE A 22 -0.57 3.00 -4.88
C ILE A 22 0.17 1.83 -4.24
N ALA A 23 -0.22 1.43 -3.02
CA ALA A 23 0.44 0.35 -2.30
C ALA A 23 0.36 -0.99 -3.06
N ASN A 24 -0.80 -1.34 -3.60
CA ASN A 24 -0.96 -2.55 -4.42
C ASN A 24 -0.14 -2.49 -5.71
N SER A 25 0.01 -1.30 -6.32
CA SER A 25 0.83 -1.11 -7.51
C SER A 25 2.33 -1.26 -7.21
N ILE A 26 2.79 -0.79 -6.04
CA ILE A 26 4.15 -0.98 -5.56
C ILE A 26 4.45 -2.46 -5.38
N ASP A 27 3.56 -3.20 -4.71
CA ASP A 27 3.71 -4.65 -4.53
C ASP A 27 3.90 -5.36 -5.87
N LYS A 28 2.96 -5.14 -6.80
CA LYS A 28 2.98 -5.78 -8.13
C LYS A 28 4.26 -5.46 -8.89
N ARG A 29 4.63 -4.18 -9.00
CA ARG A 29 5.80 -3.76 -9.78
C ARG A 29 7.10 -4.27 -9.17
N SER A 30 7.19 -4.33 -7.84
CA SER A 30 8.36 -4.83 -7.14
C SER A 30 8.50 -6.35 -7.33
N GLN A 31 7.40 -7.09 -7.23
CA GLN A 31 7.38 -8.53 -7.50
C GLN A 31 7.76 -8.81 -8.97
N ASP A 32 7.16 -8.09 -9.93
CA ASP A 32 7.48 -8.23 -11.36
C ASP A 32 8.97 -7.93 -11.63
N TYR A 33 9.54 -6.92 -10.97
CA TYR A 33 10.96 -6.57 -11.09
C TYR A 33 11.88 -7.68 -10.56
N ILE A 34 11.63 -8.19 -9.35
CA ILE A 34 12.43 -9.27 -8.75
C ILE A 34 12.30 -10.53 -9.60
N ARG A 35 11.10 -10.91 -9.99
CA ARG A 35 10.87 -12.08 -10.85
C ARG A 35 11.63 -11.98 -12.15
N LYS A 36 11.67 -10.80 -12.78
CA LYS A 36 12.38 -10.58 -14.04
C LYS A 36 13.91 -10.66 -13.90
N HIS A 37 14.47 -10.22 -12.77
CA HIS A 37 15.92 -10.05 -12.62
C HIS A 37 16.60 -11.10 -11.75
N ALA A 38 15.85 -11.80 -10.90
CA ALA A 38 16.35 -12.82 -10.00
C ALA A 38 15.73 -14.20 -10.25
N GLU A 39 14.75 -14.31 -11.16
CA GLU A 39 14.02 -15.55 -11.49
C GLU A 39 13.35 -16.24 -10.28
N ILE A 40 13.16 -15.49 -9.19
CA ILE A 40 12.51 -15.95 -7.97
C ILE A 40 11.13 -15.31 -7.88
N ASP A 41 10.13 -16.11 -7.53
CA ASP A 41 8.80 -15.61 -7.18
C ASP A 41 8.74 -15.35 -5.67
N VAL A 42 8.44 -14.11 -5.30
CA VAL A 42 8.36 -13.65 -3.91
C VAL A 42 7.01 -12.98 -3.66
N GLN A 43 6.52 -13.07 -2.44
CA GLN A 43 5.40 -12.27 -1.99
C GLN A 43 5.91 -10.92 -1.47
N ILE A 44 5.36 -9.82 -1.99
CA ILE A 44 5.69 -8.46 -1.54
C ILE A 44 4.46 -7.78 -0.98
N GLY A 45 4.64 -7.12 0.18
CA GLY A 45 3.66 -6.24 0.77
C GLY A 45 4.28 -4.88 1.12
N SER A 46 3.44 -3.84 1.13
CA SER A 46 3.84 -2.46 1.38
C SER A 46 3.10 -1.87 2.58
N VAL A 47 3.80 -1.06 3.37
CA VAL A 47 3.21 -0.22 4.42
C VAL A 47 3.57 1.24 4.11
N LEU A 48 2.56 2.08 3.90
CA LEU A 48 2.77 3.51 3.69
C LEU A 48 2.60 4.26 5.01
N PHE A 49 3.56 5.12 5.31
CA PHE A 49 3.55 5.94 6.52
C PHE A 49 3.26 7.41 6.19
N ALA A 50 2.53 8.08 7.08
CA ALA A 50 2.42 9.53 7.08
C ALA A 50 3.70 10.17 7.62
N ARG A 51 3.78 11.50 7.53
CA ARG A 51 4.96 12.26 8.02
C ARG A 51 5.24 12.05 9.51
N ASP A 52 4.20 11.80 10.31
CA ASP A 52 4.29 11.50 11.74
C ASP A 52 4.54 10.01 12.04
N ARG A 53 4.85 9.21 11.01
CA ARG A 53 5.06 7.75 11.10
C ARG A 53 3.83 6.95 11.50
N SER A 54 2.63 7.55 11.49
CA SER A 54 1.40 6.76 11.53
C SER A 54 1.22 5.97 10.24
N ILE A 55 0.66 4.75 10.34
CA ILE A 55 0.35 3.93 9.16
C ILE A 55 -0.84 4.56 8.44
N ILE A 56 -0.68 4.86 7.15
CA ILE A 56 -1.77 5.30 6.26
C ILE A 56 -2.48 4.09 5.69
N ILE A 57 -1.73 3.13 5.14
CA ILE A 57 -2.28 1.92 4.53
C ILE A 57 -1.28 0.78 4.65
N ILE A 58 -1.80 -0.43 4.81
CA ILE A 58 -1.09 -1.68 4.55
C ILE A 58 -1.71 -2.25 3.27
N SER A 59 -0.88 -2.58 2.29
CA SER A 59 -1.35 -3.18 1.04
C SER A 59 -2.11 -4.49 1.29
N HIS A 60 -2.90 -4.95 0.31
CA HIS A 60 -3.65 -6.20 0.50
C HIS A 60 -2.72 -7.38 0.81
N GLN A 61 -1.62 -7.51 0.06
CA GLN A 61 -0.61 -8.54 0.30
C GLN A 61 0.14 -8.32 1.61
N GLY A 62 0.43 -7.07 1.99
CA GLY A 62 1.04 -6.75 3.28
C GLY A 62 0.21 -7.22 4.47
N LYS A 63 -1.13 -7.07 4.40
CA LYS A 63 -2.03 -7.60 5.44
C LYS A 63 -1.95 -9.12 5.54
N ILE A 64 -1.92 -9.81 4.40
CA ILE A 64 -1.78 -11.28 4.36
C ILE A 64 -0.46 -11.72 4.98
N ILE A 65 0.65 -11.08 4.62
CA ILE A 65 1.99 -11.42 5.15
C ILE A 65 2.05 -11.24 6.66
N ILE A 66 1.54 -10.12 7.19
CA ILE A 66 1.57 -9.83 8.63
C ILE A 66 0.66 -10.77 9.42
N ASN A 67 -0.54 -11.08 8.89
CA ASN A 67 -1.50 -11.93 9.58
C ASN A 67 -1.15 -13.43 9.55
N ASN A 68 -0.20 -13.83 8.70
CA ASN A 68 0.30 -15.20 8.60
C ASN A 68 1.57 -15.44 9.45
N GLN A 69 1.95 -14.47 10.30
CA GLN A 69 2.97 -14.62 11.34
C GLN A 69 2.35 -14.96 12.69
#